data_AF-A0A841R5F2-F1
#
_entry.id   AF-A0A841R5F2-F1
#
_cell.length_a   1.000
_cell.length_b   1.000
_cell.length_c   1.000
_cell.angle_alpha   90.00
_cell.angle_beta   90.00
_cell.angle_gamma   90.00
#
_symmetry.space_group_name_H-M   'P 1'
#
loop_
_entity.id
_entity.type
_entity.pdbx_description
1 polymer ?
#
loop_
_entity_poly.entity_id
_entity_poly.type
_entity_poly.pdbx_seq_one_letter_code
_entity_poly.pdbx_strand_id
1 'polypeptide(L)' 'MDKNKFKYFAASKGITLHDLAEEMDMHPATLSKKLSGGSEFTRKEIQKYQAATDTTPYLFI' A
#
# COMPACT_ATOMS: atom_id res chain seq x y z
N MET A 1 0.70 1.90 -9.02
CA MET A 1 0.99 2.30 -7.62
C MET A 1 2.47 2.00 -7.36
N ASP A 2 3.24 2.95 -6.82
CA ASP A 2 4.70 2.88 -6.86
C ASP A 2 5.29 2.18 -5.62
N LYS A 3 6.09 1.13 -5.84
CA LYS A 3 6.83 0.39 -4.80
C LYS A 3 7.71 1.30 -3.94
N ASN A 4 8.21 2.41 -4.51
CA ASN A 4 9.05 3.35 -3.80
C ASN A 4 8.25 4.17 -2.78
N LYS A 5 7.04 4.62 -3.12
CA LYS A 5 6.13 5.28 -2.17
C LYS A 5 5.79 4.37 -1.00
N PHE A 6 5.65 3.07 -1.29
CA PHE A 6 5.33 2.04 -0.31
C PHE A 6 6.49 1.79 0.66
N LYS A 7 7.71 1.62 0.14
CA LYS A 7 8.92 1.47 0.97
C LYS A 7 9.15 2.70 1.84
N TYR A 8 8.94 3.89 1.30
CA TYR A 8 9.06 5.14 2.05
C TYR A 8 8.06 5.20 3.21
N PHE A 9 6.81 4.81 2.99
CA PHE A 9 5.79 4.76 4.04
C PHE A 9 6.13 3.73 5.13
N ALA A 10 6.48 2.50 4.74
CA ALA A 10 6.87 1.46 5.68
C ALA A 10 8.05 1.91 6.57
N ALA A 11 9.06 2.54 5.94
CA ALA A 11 10.20 3.10 6.66
C ALA A 11 9.81 4.29 7.56
N SER A 12 8.88 5.17 7.14
CA SER A 12 8.49 6.36 7.90
C SER A 12 7.62 6.05 9.11
N LYS A 13 6.83 4.98 9.06
CA LYS A 13 6.00 4.51 10.18
C LYS A 13 6.69 3.43 11.03
N GLY A 14 7.85 2.93 10.60
CA GLY A 14 8.55 1.84 11.28
C GLY A 14 7.80 0.50 11.22
N ILE A 15 6.90 0.34 10.23
CA ILE A 15 6.11 -0.88 10.04
C ILE A 15 6.69 -1.72 8.91
N THR A 16 6.45 -3.01 8.96
CA THR A 16 6.87 -3.92 7.89
C THR A 16 5.83 -4.02 6.78
N LEU A 17 6.26 -4.60 5.66
CA LEU A 17 5.37 -4.96 4.56
C LEU A 17 4.31 -6.00 4.97
N HIS A 18 4.58 -6.77 6.02
CA HIS A 18 3.65 -7.74 6.59
C HIS A 18 2.53 -7.02 7.34
N ASP A 19 2.88 -6.11 8.24
CA ASP A 19 1.93 -5.36 9.08
C ASP A 19 0.96 -4.55 8.21
N LEU A 20 1.47 -3.91 7.16
CA LEU A 20 0.62 -3.18 6.22
C LEU A 20 -0.29 -4.11 5.39
N ALA A 21 0.16 -5.32 5.08
CA ALA A 21 -0.69 -6.30 4.42
C ALA A 21 -1.85 -6.71 5.35
N GLU A 22 -1.58 -6.92 6.64
CA GLU A 22 -2.59 -7.21 7.66
C GLU A 22 -3.58 -6.04 7.80
N GLU A 23 -3.11 -4.80 7.85
CA GLU A 23 -3.97 -3.61 7.94
C GLU A 23 -4.85 -3.44 6.69
N MET A 24 -4.34 -3.85 5.52
CA MET A 24 -5.10 -3.88 4.27
C MET A 24 -6.01 -5.11 4.16
N ASP A 25 -5.98 -6.04 5.12
CA ASP A 25 -6.66 -7.34 5.09
C ASP A 25 -6.31 -8.11 3.81
N MET A 26 -4.99 -8.22 3.56
CA MET A 26 -4.40 -8.79 2.37
C MET A 26 -3.23 -9.70 2.75
N HIS A 27 -3.07 -10.83 2.05
CA HIS A 27 -1.91 -11.68 2.26
C HIS A 27 -0.61 -10.96 1.82
N PRO A 28 0.48 -11.01 2.60
CA PRO A 28 1.75 -10.31 2.30
C PRO A 28 2.32 -10.64 0.91
N ALA A 29 2.22 -11.91 0.49
CA ALA A 29 2.65 -12.33 -0.85
C ALA A 29 1.83 -11.68 -1.97
N THR A 30 0.52 -11.46 -1.76
CA THR A 30 -0.36 -10.77 -2.70
C THR A 30 0.03 -9.30 -2.82
N LEU A 31 0.29 -8.66 -1.67
CA LEU A 31 0.75 -7.27 -1.64
C LEU A 31 2.09 -7.10 -2.36
N SER A 32 3.05 -7.99 -2.08
CA SER A 32 4.36 -8.02 -2.76
C SER A 32 4.22 -8.17 -4.28
N LYS A 33 3.36 -9.09 -4.74
CA LYS A 33 3.08 -9.31 -6.17
C LYS A 33 2.45 -8.09 -6.83
N LYS A 34 1.51 -7.41 -6.16
CA LYS A 34 0.89 -6.18 -6.69
C LYS A 34 1.89 -5.04 -6.78
N LEU A 35 2.74 -4.87 -5.77
CA LEU A 35 3.80 -3.85 -5.77
C LEU A 35 4.90 -4.11 -6.79
N SER A 36 5.11 -5.37 -7.20
CA SER A 36 6.01 -5.72 -8.29
C SER A 36 5.34 -5.66 -9.68
N GLY A 37 4.09 -5.23 -9.77
CA GLY A 37 3.34 -5.16 -11.04
C GLY A 37 2.83 -6.51 -11.55
N GLY A 38 2.86 -7.55 -10.73
CA GLY A 38 2.36 -8.88 -11.07
C GLY A 38 0.84 -9.02 -11.01
N SER A 39 0.14 -8.03 -10.44
CA SER A 39 -1.30 -7.87 -10.52
C SER A 39 -1.72 -6.45 -10.15
N GLU A 40 -2.87 -6.00 -10.67
CA GLU A 40 -3.39 -4.66 -10.40
C GLU A 40 -4.06 -4.56 -9.02
N PHE A 41 -4.03 -3.37 -8.42
CA PHE A 41 -4.83 -3.06 -7.24
C PHE A 41 -6.28 -2.75 -7.65
N THR A 42 -7.23 -3.33 -6.93
CA THR A 42 -8.63 -2.97 -7.03
C THR A 42 -8.86 -1.61 -6.36
N ARG A 43 -9.94 -0.92 -6.74
CA ARG A 43 -10.32 0.36 -6.12
C ARG A 43 -10.46 0.28 -4.60
N LYS A 44 -10.98 -0.82 -4.07
CA LYS A 44 -11.15 -1.05 -2.62
C LYS A 44 -9.78 -1.15 -1.92
N GLU A 45 -8.82 -1.86 -2.51
CA GLU A 45 -7.47 -1.97 -1.96
C GLU A 45 -6.72 -0.63 -2.01
N ILE A 46 -6.92 0.17 -3.07
CA ILE A 46 -6.37 1.53 -3.16
C ILE A 46 -6.92 2.41 -2.04
N GLN A 47 -8.22 2.35 -1.77
CA GLN A 47 -8.84 3.11 -0.67
C GLN A 47 -8.32 2.68 0.69
N LYS A 48 -8.19 1.36 0.93
CA LYS A 48 -7.61 0.83 2.16
C LYS A 48 -6.17 1.29 2.35
N TYR A 49 -5.37 1.24 1.29
CA TYR A 49 -4.00 1.74 1.36
C TYR A 49 -3.97 3.23 1.69
N GLN A 50 -4.76 4.06 0.99
CA GLN A 50 -4.80 5.50 1.25
C GLN A 50 -5.20 5.82 2.70
N ALA A 51 -6.13 5.05 3.26
CA ALA A 51 -6.53 5.15 4.65
C ALA A 51 -5.41 4.73 5.61
N ALA A 52 -4.72 3.62 5.34
CA ALA A 52 -3.58 3.15 6.15
C ALA A 52 -2.38 4.10 6.06
N THR A 53 -2.14 4.72 4.89
CA THR A 53 -0.93 5.49 4.64
C THR A 53 -1.04 6.99 4.90
N ASP A 54 -2.20 7.48 5.34
CA ASP A 54 -2.50 8.92 5.49
C ASP A 54 -2.17 9.75 4.22
N THR A 55 -2.02 9.09 3.07
CA THR A 55 -1.84 9.77 1.79
C THR A 55 -3.22 10.24 1.37
N THR A 56 -3.58 11.44 1.82
CA THR A 56 -4.83 12.09 1.48
C THR A 56 -5.04 12.11 -0.05
N PRO A 57 -6.28 11.98 -0.55
CA PRO A 57 -6.58 12.02 -1.99
C PRO A 57 -6.32 13.38 -2.66
N TYR A 58 -5.80 14.37 -1.93
CA TYR A 58 -5.78 15.76 -2.36
C TYR A 58 -4.38 16.20 -2.78
N LEU A 59 -4.01 15.89 -4.01
CA LEU A 59 -3.16 16.77 -4.83
C LEU A 59 -3.29 16.41 -6.32
N PHE A 60 -4.51 16.54 -6.84
CA PHE A 60 -4.76 16.74 -8.27
C PHE A 60 -5.68 17.95 -8.41
N ILE A 61 -5.13 19.14 -8.18
CA ILE A 61 -5.58 20.43 -8.70
C ILE A 61 -4.42 21.41 -8.59
#